data_AF-A0A815W7V7-F1
#
_entry.id   AF-A0A815W7V7-F1
#
_cell.length_a   1.000
_cell.length_b   1.000
_cell.length_c   1.000
_cell.angle_alpha   90.00
_cell.angle_beta   90.00
_cell.angle_gamma   90.00
#
_symmetry.space_group_name_H-M   'P 1'
#
loop_
_entity.id
_entity.type
_entity.pdbx_description
1 polymer ?
#
loop_
_entity_poly.entity_id
_entity_poly.type
_entity_poly.pdbx_seq_one_letter_code
_entity_poly.pdbx_strand_id
1 'polypeptide(L)'
;MRYVTKSYATTLGGDSSIHQSFPEWSKTVSSNPVVTKLSVKYLFDLLNKKRFPDDPNIAKKKQLVEKALDKYIQNPVFCYSSCSGHGLCEPSNYFQFGMCKCYSGWVGVDCSIALPASNTLSGTLCGLHKATKCGGYT
;
A
#
# COMPACT_ATOMS: atom_id res chain seq x y z
N MET A 1 -28.05 -0.51 -15.02
CA MET A 1 -27.46 0.25 -13.89
C MET A 1 -26.32 -0.57 -13.31
N ARG A 2 -25.12 0.02 -13.14
CA ARG A 2 -24.00 -0.65 -12.46
C ARG A 2 -24.07 -0.29 -10.98
N TYR A 3 -24.30 -1.28 -10.12
CA TYR A 3 -24.29 -1.08 -8.68
C TYR A 3 -22.84 -1.03 -8.19
N VAL A 4 -22.51 -0.04 -7.36
CA VAL A 4 -21.23 0.01 -6.64
C VAL A 4 -21.37 -0.94 -5.46
N THR A 5 -20.58 -2.02 -5.44
CA THR A 5 -20.66 -3.06 -4.40
C THR A 5 -19.85 -2.73 -3.14
N LYS A 6 -18.87 -1.83 -3.23
CA LYS A 6 -18.08 -1.31 -2.09
C LYS A 6 -17.63 0.12 -2.38
N SER A 7 -17.67 0.97 -1.36
CA SER A 7 -17.06 2.30 -1.35
C SER A 7 -16.02 2.39 -0.23
N TYR A 8 -14.93 3.11 -0.48
CA TYR A 8 -13.89 3.38 0.50
C TYR A 8 -13.78 4.89 0.68
N ALA A 9 -13.72 5.33 1.93
CA ALA A 9 -13.51 6.72 2.29
C ALA A 9 -12.36 6.81 3.29
N THR A 10 -11.44 7.75 3.05
CA THR A 10 -10.33 8.05 3.96
C THR A 10 -10.39 9.53 4.30
N THR A 11 -10.63 9.83 5.58
CA THR A 11 -10.63 11.20 6.10
C THR A 11 -9.25 11.52 6.66
N LEU A 12 -8.72 12.70 6.31
CA LEU A 12 -7.46 13.21 6.85
C LEU A 12 -7.76 14.42 7.72
N GLY A 13 -7.33 14.39 8.99
CA GLY A 13 -7.60 15.45 9.96
C GLY A 13 -9.04 15.45 10.50
N GLY A 14 -9.34 16.41 11.36
CA GLY A 14 -10.60 16.47 12.09
C GLY A 14 -10.76 15.37 13.14
N ASP A 15 -11.93 15.29 13.75
CA ASP A 15 -12.31 14.25 14.69
C ASP A 15 -12.75 12.99 13.94
N SER A 16 -12.00 11.91 14.10
CA SER A 16 -12.29 10.64 13.44
C SER A 16 -13.52 9.94 13.97
N SER A 17 -14.12 10.35 15.09
CA SER A 17 -15.35 9.73 15.62
C SER A 17 -16.62 10.22 14.90
N ILE A 18 -16.54 11.37 14.20
CA ILE A 18 -17.68 11.99 13.52
C ILE A 18 -17.77 11.45 12.08
N HIS A 19 -18.45 10.32 11.91
CA HIS A 19 -18.59 9.67 10.60
C HIS A 19 -19.90 10.00 9.86
N GLN A 20 -20.92 10.50 10.59
CA GLN A 20 -22.29 10.58 10.07
C GLN A 20 -22.62 11.95 9.48
N SER A 21 -21.83 12.99 9.78
CA SER A 21 -22.15 14.37 9.43
C SER A 21 -20.92 15.14 8.95
N PHE A 22 -20.87 15.43 7.65
CA PHE A 22 -19.82 16.28 7.07
C PHE A 22 -19.79 17.70 7.66
N PRO A 23 -20.93 18.40 7.88
CA PRO A 23 -20.92 19.72 8.50
C PRO A 23 -20.36 19.73 9.93
N GLU A 24 -20.56 18.66 10.70
CA GLU A 24 -20.02 18.56 12.05
C GLU A 24 -18.54 18.21 12.03
N TRP A 25 -18.14 17.23 11.20
CA TRP A 25 -16.73 16.88 11.02
C TRP A 25 -15.90 18.07 10.52
N SER A 26 -16.39 18.82 9.52
CA SER A 26 -15.66 19.95 8.93
C SER A 26 -15.33 21.05 9.94
N LYS A 27 -16.16 21.24 10.97
CA LYS A 27 -15.89 22.19 12.07
C LYS A 27 -14.68 21.77 12.91
N THR A 28 -14.37 20.47 12.99
CA THR A 28 -13.25 19.93 13.78
C THR A 28 -11.90 19.98 13.05
N VAL A 29 -11.90 20.22 11.73
CA VAL A 29 -10.67 20.26 10.93
C VAL A 29 -9.77 21.43 11.34
N SER A 30 -10.35 22.53 11.82
CA SER A 30 -9.59 23.70 12.28
C SER A 30 -8.82 23.44 13.57
N SER A 31 -9.36 22.63 14.48
CA SER A 31 -8.70 22.25 15.74
C SER A 31 -7.78 21.04 15.60
N ASN A 32 -8.00 20.19 14.59
CA ASN A 32 -7.14 19.06 14.26
C ASN A 32 -6.74 19.05 12.77
N PRO A 33 -5.92 20.02 12.31
CA PRO A 33 -5.53 20.11 10.91
C PRO A 33 -4.48 19.05 10.56
N VAL A 34 -4.42 18.71 9.27
CA VAL A 34 -3.40 17.82 8.71
C VAL A 34 -2.81 18.44 7.45
N VAL A 35 -1.54 18.10 7.17
CA VAL A 35 -0.87 18.54 5.96
C VAL A 35 -1.41 17.76 4.77
N THR A 36 -2.22 18.41 3.93
CA THR A 36 -2.79 17.81 2.71
C THR A 36 -2.01 18.15 1.44
N LYS A 37 -1.23 19.24 1.47
CA LYS A 37 -0.36 19.67 0.37
C LYS A 37 1.03 19.92 0.93
N LEU A 38 1.99 19.11 0.51
CA LEU A 38 3.38 19.21 0.95
C LEU A 38 4.32 19.16 -0.23
N SER A 39 5.36 19.98 -0.16
CA SER A 39 6.51 19.94 -1.07
C SER A 39 7.68 19.39 -0.30
N VAL A 40 8.25 18.28 -0.77
CA VAL A 40 9.41 17.65 -0.15
C VAL A 40 10.71 18.21 -0.72
N LYS A 41 11.76 18.23 0.10
CA LYS A 41 13.15 18.45 -0.30
C LYS A 41 14.01 17.33 0.28
N TYR A 42 15.20 17.14 -0.27
CA TYR A 42 16.12 16.14 0.23
C TYR A 42 16.61 16.51 1.62
N LEU A 43 16.69 15.51 2.50
CA LEU A 43 17.17 15.68 3.87
C LEU A 43 18.59 16.26 3.91
N PHE A 44 19.46 15.80 3.00
CA PHE A 44 20.85 16.23 2.94
C PHE A 44 21.01 17.71 2.54
N ASP A 45 19.99 18.37 1.98
CA ASP A 45 20.03 19.82 1.72
C ASP A 45 20.03 20.65 3.02
N LEU A 46 19.51 20.07 4.11
CA LEU A 46 19.56 20.69 5.43
C LEU A 46 20.97 20.64 6.04
N LEU A 47 21.83 19.72 5.60
CA LEU A 47 23.17 19.51 6.14
C LEU A 47 24.17 20.49 5.51
N ASN A 48 24.18 21.72 5.99
CA ASN A 48 25.05 22.78 5.50
C ASN A 48 25.59 23.69 6.62
N LYS A 49 26.64 24.44 6.33
CA LYS A 49 27.31 25.35 7.27
C LYS A 49 26.42 26.48 7.80
N LYS A 50 25.37 26.89 7.06
CA LYS A 50 24.43 27.91 7.51
C LYS A 50 23.58 27.42 8.67
N ARG A 51 23.20 26.14 8.68
CA ARG A 51 22.39 25.52 9.75
C ARG A 51 23.24 24.87 10.85
N PHE A 52 24.45 24.42 10.49
CA PHE A 52 25.39 23.74 11.40
C PHE A 52 26.78 24.40 11.32
N PRO A 53 26.94 25.62 11.86
CA PRO A 53 28.20 26.37 11.76
C PRO A 53 29.33 25.69 12.54
N ASP A 54 29.03 25.17 13.72
CA ASP A 54 30.02 24.59 14.65
C ASP A 54 30.46 23.17 14.30
N ASP A 55 29.84 22.55 13.29
CA ASP A 55 30.21 21.20 12.85
C ASP A 55 31.29 21.29 11.74
N PRO A 56 32.56 21.00 12.04
CA PRO A 56 33.64 21.07 11.05
C PRO A 56 33.44 20.07 9.90
N ASN A 57 32.72 18.98 10.14
CA ASN A 57 32.56 17.87 9.21
C ASN A 57 31.21 17.85 8.49
N ILE A 58 30.40 18.91 8.59
CA ILE A 58 29.04 18.92 8.02
C ILE A 58 29.00 18.59 6.52
N ALA A 59 29.99 19.04 5.75
CA ALA A 59 30.08 18.73 4.32
C ALA A 59 30.31 17.23 4.07
N LYS A 60 31.18 16.59 4.86
CA LYS A 60 31.42 15.15 4.78
C LYS A 60 30.20 14.36 5.25
N LYS A 61 29.53 14.80 6.32
CA LYS A 61 28.28 14.19 6.79
C LYS A 61 27.18 14.26 5.74
N LYS A 62 27.03 15.40 5.05
CA LYS A 62 26.12 15.55 3.91
C LYS A 62 26.34 14.46 2.86
N GLN A 63 27.58 14.31 2.40
CA GLN A 63 27.95 13.30 1.40
C GLN A 63 27.68 11.87 1.87
N LEU A 64 27.95 11.57 3.14
CA LEU A 64 27.68 10.24 3.71
C LEU A 64 26.19 9.93 3.76
N VAL A 65 25.36 10.91 4.13
CA VAL A 65 23.89 10.75 4.16
C VAL A 65 23.32 10.59 2.76
N GLU A 66 23.80 11.38 1.79
CA GLU A 66 23.43 11.25 0.38
C GLU A 66 23.74 9.84 -0.14
N LYS A 67 24.98 9.36 0.05
CA LYS A 67 25.39 8.00 -0.35
C LYS A 67 24.58 6.90 0.34
N ALA A 68 24.24 7.09 1.62
CA ALA A 68 23.42 6.13 2.37
C ALA A 68 21.98 6.09 1.83
N LEU A 69 21.42 7.24 1.45
CA LEU A 69 20.09 7.34 0.87
C LEU A 69 20.04 6.68 -0.52
N ASP A 70 21.04 6.91 -1.36
CA ASP A 70 21.13 6.26 -2.68
C ASP A 70 21.15 4.74 -2.55
N LYS A 71 21.96 4.23 -1.62
CA LYS A 71 22.00 2.80 -1.30
C LYS A 71 20.64 2.29 -0.81
N TYR A 72 19.94 3.07 0.01
CA TYR A 72 18.61 2.70 0.50
C TYR A 72 17.56 2.67 -0.62
N ILE A 73 17.61 3.59 -1.58
CA ILE A 73 16.66 3.63 -2.70
C ILE A 73 16.92 2.49 -3.68
N GLN A 74 18.19 2.14 -3.92
CA GLN A 74 18.58 1.12 -4.89
C GLN A 74 18.40 -0.32 -4.39
N ASN A 75 18.29 -0.53 -3.08
CA ASN A 75 18.07 -1.86 -2.53
C ASN A 75 16.74 -2.44 -3.03
N PRO A 76 16.73 -3.71 -3.48
CA PRO A 76 15.51 -4.35 -3.95
C PRO A 76 14.47 -4.46 -2.82
N VAL A 77 13.20 -4.39 -3.20
CA VAL A 77 12.08 -4.59 -2.29
C VAL A 77 12.12 -6.02 -1.74
N PHE A 78 12.11 -6.13 -0.42
CA PHE A 78 12.04 -7.38 0.30
C PHE A 78 10.59 -7.87 0.36
N CYS A 79 10.32 -9.04 -0.20
CA CYS A 79 9.07 -9.77 0.02
C CYS A 79 9.33 -11.04 0.82
N TYR A 80 8.46 -11.30 1.79
CA TYR A 80 8.52 -12.51 2.61
C TYR A 80 8.44 -13.76 1.72
N SER A 81 9.36 -14.71 1.93
CA SER A 81 9.53 -15.94 1.12
C SER A 81 9.57 -15.74 -0.40
N SER A 82 9.88 -14.53 -0.90
CA SER A 82 9.72 -14.18 -2.32
C SER A 82 8.35 -14.56 -2.89
N CYS A 83 7.29 -14.38 -2.09
CA CYS A 83 5.92 -14.75 -2.42
C CYS A 83 5.75 -16.24 -2.77
N SER A 84 6.60 -17.11 -2.18
CA SER A 84 6.61 -18.57 -2.37
C SER A 84 6.66 -19.02 -3.83
N GLY A 85 7.10 -18.14 -4.75
CA GLY A 85 7.03 -18.38 -6.21
C GLY A 85 5.62 -18.34 -6.82
N HIS A 86 4.60 -18.01 -6.03
CA HIS A 86 3.19 -18.02 -6.43
C HIS A 86 2.55 -16.62 -6.45
N GLY A 87 3.38 -15.58 -6.59
CA GLY A 87 2.90 -14.21 -6.70
C GLY A 87 3.95 -13.22 -7.20
N LEU A 88 3.53 -11.97 -7.34
CA LEU A 88 4.37 -10.83 -7.68
C LEU A 88 4.67 -10.01 -6.42
N CYS A 89 5.93 -9.66 -6.22
CA CYS A 89 6.35 -8.77 -5.14
C CYS A 89 6.09 -7.32 -5.56
N GLU A 90 5.06 -6.69 -4.99
CA GLU A 90 4.73 -5.29 -5.24
C GLU A 90 5.26 -4.41 -4.10
N PRO A 91 5.89 -3.25 -4.36
CA PRO A 91 6.33 -2.34 -3.30
C PRO A 91 5.14 -1.89 -2.45
N SER A 92 5.25 -1.98 -1.12
CA SER A 92 4.21 -1.48 -0.22
C SER A 92 4.18 0.05 -0.13
N ASN A 93 5.17 0.72 -0.74
CA ASN A 93 5.49 2.13 -0.57
C ASN A 93 5.85 2.53 0.86
N TYR A 94 6.02 1.55 1.76
CA TYR A 94 6.49 1.71 3.13
C TYR A 94 7.73 0.85 3.36
N PHE A 95 8.87 1.53 3.55
CA PHE A 95 10.17 0.90 3.74
C PHE A 95 10.56 -0.04 2.58
N GLN A 96 11.73 -0.67 2.62
CA GLN A 96 12.14 -1.67 1.61
C GLN A 96 11.30 -2.97 1.68
N PHE A 97 10.04 -2.90 2.10
CA PHE A 97 9.13 -4.04 2.22
C PHE A 97 8.10 -4.02 1.09
N GLY A 98 7.85 -5.20 0.52
CA GLY A 98 6.83 -5.44 -0.47
C GLY A 98 5.69 -6.29 0.07
N MET A 99 4.54 -6.19 -0.58
CA MET A 99 3.40 -7.07 -0.37
C MET A 99 3.32 -8.05 -1.53
N CYS A 100 2.94 -9.29 -1.22
CA CYS A 100 2.78 -10.33 -2.22
C CYS A 100 1.39 -10.28 -2.85
N LYS A 101 1.35 -10.08 -4.16
CA LYS A 101 0.15 -10.21 -4.97
C LYS A 101 0.10 -11.61 -5.56
N CYS A 102 -0.74 -12.45 -4.97
CA CYS A 102 -0.82 -13.87 -5.35
C CYS A 102 -1.46 -14.08 -6.71
N TYR A 103 -0.95 -15.09 -7.43
CA TYR A 103 -1.59 -15.60 -8.65
C TYR A 103 -2.92 -16.29 -8.32
N SER A 104 -3.79 -16.40 -9.32
CA SER A 104 -5.09 -17.05 -9.15
C SER A 104 -4.94 -18.47 -8.59
N GLY A 105 -5.72 -18.79 -7.56
CA GLY A 105 -5.63 -20.07 -6.86
C GLY A 105 -4.66 -20.09 -5.67
N TRP A 106 -3.99 -18.98 -5.35
CA TRP A 106 -3.09 -18.88 -4.20
C TRP A 106 -3.48 -17.73 -3.28
N VAL A 107 -3.32 -17.93 -1.97
CA VAL A 107 -3.61 -16.97 -0.90
C VAL A 107 -2.59 -17.08 0.23
N GLY A 108 -2.72 -16.21 1.24
CA GLY A 108 -1.77 -16.08 2.35
C GLY A 108 -0.86 -14.86 2.21
N VAL A 109 -0.14 -14.52 3.27
CA VAL A 109 0.76 -13.34 3.33
C VAL A 109 1.87 -13.43 2.28
N ASP A 110 2.30 -14.64 1.93
CA ASP A 110 3.36 -14.94 0.97
C ASP A 110 2.91 -15.93 -0.12
N CYS A 111 1.61 -16.03 -0.37
CA CYS A 111 1.04 -16.89 -1.41
C CYS A 111 1.37 -18.39 -1.26
N SER A 112 1.66 -18.85 -0.04
CA SER A 112 1.97 -20.26 0.25
C SER A 112 0.75 -21.18 0.29
N ILE A 113 -0.47 -20.65 0.40
CA ILE A 113 -1.70 -21.44 0.60
C ILE A 113 -2.42 -21.60 -0.74
N ALA A 114 -2.52 -22.82 -1.24
CA ALA A 114 -3.35 -23.13 -2.39
C ALA A 114 -4.84 -23.08 -2.00
N LEU A 115 -5.66 -22.41 -2.81
CA LEU A 115 -7.11 -22.47 -2.68
C LEU A 115 -7.59 -23.85 -3.14
N PRO A 116 -8.37 -24.58 -2.33
CA PRO A 116 -8.94 -25.85 -2.76
C PRO A 116 -9.88 -25.60 -3.95
N ALA A 117 -9.80 -26.45 -4.98
CA ALA A 117 -10.62 -26.36 -6.19
C ALA A 117 -12.13 -26.51 -5.97
N SER A 118 -12.60 -26.72 -4.73
CA SER A 118 -13.97 -27.11 -4.42
C SER A 118 -14.89 -25.99 -3.95
N ASN A 119 -14.54 -24.71 -4.13
CA ASN A 119 -15.50 -23.61 -3.98
C ASN A 119 -15.29 -22.57 -5.06
N THR A 120 -15.23 -23.03 -6.32
CA THR A 120 -15.82 -22.23 -7.38
C THR A 120 -17.31 -22.11 -7.06
N LEU A 121 -17.68 -21.10 -6.26
CA LEU A 121 -18.99 -20.50 -6.44
C LEU A 121 -18.95 -19.92 -7.85
N SER A 122 -19.35 -20.77 -8.81
CA SER A 122 -20.17 -20.27 -9.90
C SER A 122 -21.18 -19.35 -9.24
N GLY A 123 -21.11 -18.06 -9.57
CA GLY A 123 -22.36 -17.33 -9.60
C GLY A 123 -23.34 -18.20 -10.39
N THR A 124 -24.46 -18.55 -9.78
CA THR A 124 -25.71 -18.51 -10.51
C THR A 124 -25.69 -17.18 -11.30
N LEU A 125 -25.63 -17.13 -12.62
CA LEU A 125 -26.10 -18.06 -13.63
C LEU A 125 -25.00 -18.41 -14.66
N CYS A 126 -24.77 -19.72 -14.86
CA CYS A 126 -24.16 -20.40 -16.02
C CYS A 126 -23.21 -19.62 -16.96
N GLY A 127 -21.93 -20.03 -16.98
CA GLY A 127 -21.20 -20.24 -18.26
C GLY A 127 -19.75 -19.75 -18.35
N LEU A 128 -18.84 -20.71 -18.60
CA LEU A 128 -17.61 -20.71 -19.44
C LEU A 128 -16.47 -21.44 -18.67
N HIS A 129 -16.06 -22.68 -18.96
CA HIS A 129 -15.82 -23.27 -20.28
C HIS A 129 -15.80 -24.83 -20.27
N LYS A 130 -16.56 -25.40 -21.22
CA LYS A 130 -16.62 -26.78 -21.81
C LYS A 130 -16.62 -28.03 -20.91
N ALA A 131 -17.64 -28.86 -21.17
CA ALA A 131 -18.05 -30.11 -20.51
C ALA A 131 -18.62 -29.85 -19.11
N THR A 132 -19.93 -29.87 -18.91
CA THR A 132 -20.72 -31.11 -18.79
C THR A 132 -22.22 -30.73 -18.71
N LYS A 133 -23.11 -31.59 -19.24
CA LYS A 133 -24.57 -31.40 -19.31
C LYS A 133 -25.18 -31.14 -17.92
N CYS A 134 -25.93 -30.04 -17.74
CA CYS A 134 -26.77 -29.82 -16.56
C CYS A 134 -28.09 -30.60 -16.73
N GLY A 135 -28.30 -31.61 -15.87
CA GLY A 135 -29.58 -32.33 -15.77
C GLY A 135 -30.56 -31.58 -14.87
N GLY A 136 -31.79 -31.39 -15.36
CA GLY A 136 -32.91 -30.90 -14.55
C GLY A 136 -33.54 -32.04 -13.76
N TYR A 137 -33.97 -31.76 -12.52
CA TYR A 137 -34.82 -32.65 -11.76
C TYR A 137 -36.27 -32.13 -11.87
N THR A 138 -37.15 -33.04 -12.28
CA THR A 138 -38.62 -32.94 -12.31
C THR A 138 -39.22 -32.67 -10.95
#